data_AF-A0A1M6ICG0-F1
#
_entry.id   AF-A0A1M6ICG0-F1
#
_cell.length_a   1.000
_cell.length_b   1.000
_cell.length_c   1.000
_cell.angle_alpha   90.00
_cell.angle_beta   90.00
_cell.angle_gamma   90.00
#
_symmetry.space_group_name_H-M   'P 1'
#
loop_
_entity.id
_entity.type
_entity.pdbx_description
1 polymer ?
#
loop_
_entity_poly.entity_id
_entity_poly.type
_entity_poly.pdbx_seq_one_letter_code
_entity_poly.pdbx_strand_id
1 'polypeptide(L)'
;MKTIFSALLVAILLLHAAPAPAVAGTLSNACMKSDRKAKSRKLCRCLQNVANQNLSRRDQKLAASFFKDPHKAQEIRQSDNRSNEKFWKRYKEFGSVFAASCSHL
;
A
#
# COMPACT_ATOMS: atom_id res chain seq x y z
N MET A 1 -0.47 -35.02 -40.17
CA MET A 1 0.03 -35.22 -38.79
C MET A 1 1.02 -34.16 -38.30
N LYS A 2 1.34 -33.08 -39.04
CA LYS A 2 2.19 -31.96 -38.55
C LYS A 2 1.39 -30.71 -38.16
N THR A 3 0.18 -30.56 -38.70
CA THR A 3 -0.72 -29.41 -38.47
C THR A 3 -1.49 -29.48 -37.15
N ILE A 4 -1.71 -30.68 -36.61
CA ILE A 4 -2.46 -30.88 -35.36
C ILE A 4 -1.59 -30.48 -34.14
N PHE A 5 -0.28 -30.71 -34.20
CA PHE A 5 0.65 -30.34 -33.12
C PHE A 5 0.91 -28.83 -33.00
N SER A 6 0.63 -28.06 -34.06
CA SER A 6 0.85 -26.60 -34.05
C SER A 6 -0.30 -25.84 -33.37
N ALA A 7 -1.51 -26.41 -33.36
CA ALA A 7 -2.68 -25.78 -32.74
C ALA A 7 -2.68 -25.86 -31.20
N LEU A 8 -1.99 -26.86 -30.63
CA LEU A 8 -1.93 -27.08 -29.17
C LEU A 8 -0.96 -26.13 -28.45
N LEU A 9 0.06 -25.58 -29.15
CA LEU A 9 1.03 -24.66 -28.55
C LEU A 9 0.51 -23.22 -28.40
N VAL A 10 -0.45 -22.80 -29.22
CA VAL A 10 -1.00 -21.43 -29.17
C VAL A 10 -2.05 -21.28 -28.05
N ALA A 11 -2.78 -22.34 -27.71
CA ALA A 11 -3.83 -22.31 -26.68
C ALA A 11 -3.30 -22.17 -25.24
N ILE A 12 -2.04 -22.56 -24.98
CA ILE A 12 -1.44 -22.55 -23.62
C ILE A 12 -0.92 -21.15 -23.23
N LEU A 13 -0.63 -20.28 -24.20
CA LEU A 13 -0.08 -18.94 -23.95
C LEU A 13 -1.11 -17.91 -23.47
N LEU A 14 -2.42 -18.19 -23.53
CA LEU A 14 -3.47 -17.25 -23.13
C LEU A 14 -3.90 -17.36 -21.65
N LEU A 15 -3.41 -18.35 -20.90
CA LEU A 15 -3.86 -18.64 -19.53
C LEU A 15 -3.10 -17.88 -18.41
N HIS A 16 -2.06 -17.11 -18.72
CA HIS A 16 -1.21 -16.45 -17.70
C HIS A 16 -1.50 -14.96 -17.49
N ALA A 17 -2.47 -14.37 -18.19
CA ALA A 17 -2.85 -12.97 -18.01
C ALA A 17 -4.01 -12.81 -17.02
N ALA A 18 -3.87 -13.35 -15.79
CA ALA A 18 -4.81 -13.00 -14.73
C ALA A 18 -4.53 -11.53 -14.31
N PRO A 19 -5.48 -10.60 -14.45
CA PRO A 19 -5.29 -9.25 -13.93
C PRO A 19 -5.08 -9.36 -12.43
N ALA A 20 -3.90 -8.92 -11.95
CA ALA A 20 -3.63 -8.85 -10.53
C ALA A 20 -4.74 -8.03 -9.87
N PRO A 21 -5.39 -8.54 -8.79
CA PRO A 21 -6.49 -7.83 -8.16
C PRO A 21 -6.02 -6.42 -7.81
N ALA A 22 -6.73 -5.42 -8.33
CA ALA A 22 -6.50 -4.03 -7.96
C ALA A 22 -7.00 -3.84 -6.52
N VAL A 23 -6.19 -4.23 -5.54
CA VAL A 23 -6.46 -3.94 -4.13
C VAL A 23 -6.27 -2.44 -3.95
N ALA A 24 -7.36 -1.69 -4.10
CA ALA A 24 -7.45 -0.30 -3.72
C ALA A 24 -7.40 -0.23 -2.19
N GLY A 25 -6.21 -0.42 -1.63
CA GLY A 25 -6.01 -0.49 -0.20
C GLY A 25 -6.22 0.86 0.48
N THR A 26 -6.53 0.80 1.79
CA THR A 26 -6.91 1.95 2.61
C THR A 26 -5.94 3.13 2.52
N LEU A 27 -4.62 2.87 2.56
CA LEU A 27 -3.59 3.91 2.44
C LEU A 27 -3.39 4.36 0.99
N SER A 28 -3.47 3.45 0.01
CA SER A 28 -3.41 3.84 -1.41
C SER A 28 -4.52 4.84 -1.75
N ASN A 29 -5.75 4.56 -1.30
CA ASN A 29 -6.90 5.45 -1.49
C ASN A 29 -6.71 6.81 -0.79
N ALA A 30 -6.23 6.81 0.45
CA ALA A 30 -5.96 8.04 1.18
C ALA A 30 -4.84 8.87 0.53
N CYS A 31 -3.79 8.21 0.05
CA CYS A 31 -2.68 8.84 -0.69
C CYS A 31 -3.16 9.51 -1.97
N MET A 32 -3.93 8.79 -2.79
CA MET A 32 -4.48 9.31 -4.05
C MET A 32 -5.43 10.49 -3.83
N LYS A 33 -6.20 10.48 -2.73
CA LYS A 33 -7.12 11.58 -2.35
C LYS A 33 -6.44 12.78 -1.72
N SER A 34 -5.19 12.66 -1.26
CA SER A 34 -4.51 13.78 -0.59
C SER A 34 -4.05 14.86 -1.58
N ASP A 35 -3.88 16.08 -1.11
CA ASP A 35 -3.43 17.22 -1.94
C ASP A 35 -1.91 17.25 -2.20
N ARG A 36 -1.19 16.19 -1.83
CA ARG A 36 0.26 16.11 -2.00
C ARG A 36 0.64 16.10 -3.49
N LYS A 37 1.46 17.06 -3.91
CA LYS A 37 1.93 17.19 -5.31
C LYS A 37 2.74 15.98 -5.79
N ALA A 38 3.55 15.39 -4.92
CA ALA A 38 4.39 14.22 -5.23
C ALA A 38 3.62 12.89 -5.32
N LYS A 39 2.28 12.89 -5.21
CA LYS A 39 1.51 11.64 -5.29
C LYS A 39 1.53 11.08 -6.71
N SER A 40 1.78 9.78 -6.83
CA SER A 40 1.65 9.03 -8.08
C SER A 40 0.96 7.70 -7.80
N ARG A 41 0.32 7.11 -8.83
CA ARG A 41 -0.32 5.79 -8.68
C ARG A 41 0.70 4.72 -8.27
N LYS A 42 1.95 4.83 -8.76
CA LYS A 42 3.04 3.89 -8.42
C LYS A 42 3.47 4.06 -6.97
N LEU A 43 3.69 5.30 -6.52
CA LEU A 43 4.04 5.62 -5.14
C LEU A 43 2.95 5.17 -4.15
N CYS A 44 1.68 5.50 -4.40
CA CYS A 44 0.58 5.13 -3.51
C CYS A 44 0.35 3.61 -3.45
N ARG A 45 0.64 2.86 -4.52
CA ARG A 45 0.66 1.39 -4.49
C ARG A 45 1.82 0.84 -3.68
N CYS A 46 3.02 1.41 -3.83
CA CYS A 46 4.19 1.05 -3.02
C CYS A 46 3.91 1.26 -1.52
N LEU A 47 3.36 2.43 -1.17
CA LEU A 47 2.90 2.76 0.18
C LEU A 47 1.98 1.67 0.76
N GLN A 48 0.99 1.24 -0.02
CA GLN A 48 0.05 0.21 0.43
C GLN A 48 0.70 -1.17 0.57
N ASN A 49 1.62 -1.55 -0.31
CA ASN A 49 2.32 -2.83 -0.23
C ASN A 49 3.22 -2.90 1.01
N VAL A 50 3.92 -1.80 1.32
CA VAL A 50 4.69 -1.68 2.56
C VAL A 50 3.76 -1.71 3.77
N ALA A 51 2.62 -1.02 3.71
CA ALA A 51 1.64 -1.02 4.79
C ALA A 51 1.04 -2.41 5.07
N ASN A 52 0.81 -3.22 4.04
CA ASN A 52 0.28 -4.59 4.21
C ASN A 52 1.24 -5.50 4.97
N GLN A 53 2.55 -5.25 4.87
CA GLN A 53 3.58 -6.04 5.55
C GLN A 53 3.86 -5.55 6.98
N ASN A 54 3.66 -4.25 7.22
CA ASN A 54 4.12 -3.60 8.47
C ASN A 54 2.98 -3.17 9.41
N LEU A 55 1.76 -3.01 8.89
CA LEU A 55 0.64 -2.46 9.64
C LEU A 55 -0.57 -3.39 9.59
N SER A 56 -1.20 -3.58 10.75
CA SER A 56 -2.49 -4.26 10.82
C SER A 56 -3.58 -3.47 10.09
N ARG A 57 -4.70 -4.12 9.72
CA ARG A 57 -5.84 -3.42 9.09
C ARG A 57 -6.35 -2.25 9.94
N ARG A 58 -6.28 -2.35 11.28
CA ARG A 58 -6.67 -1.27 12.20
C ARG A 58 -5.67 -0.12 12.16
N ASP A 59 -4.37 -0.43 12.23
CA ASP A 59 -3.32 0.57 12.12
C ASP A 59 -3.40 1.32 10.78
N GLN A 60 -3.68 0.61 9.69
CA GLN A 60 -3.86 1.22 8.37
C GLN A 60 -5.05 2.19 8.33
N LYS A 61 -6.18 1.87 8.96
CA LYS A 61 -7.32 2.81 9.05
C LYS A 61 -6.94 4.07 9.84
N LEU A 62 -6.22 3.92 10.95
CA LEU A 62 -5.75 5.06 11.74
C LEU A 62 -4.75 5.91 10.95
N ALA A 63 -3.73 5.30 10.34
CA ALA A 63 -2.75 5.97 9.50
C ALA A 63 -3.39 6.69 8.31
N ALA A 64 -4.39 6.08 7.66
CA ALA A 64 -5.13 6.72 6.57
C ALA A 64 -5.90 7.96 7.04
N SER A 65 -6.39 8.00 8.29
CA SER A 65 -7.06 9.19 8.81
C SER A 65 -6.13 10.41 8.93
N PHE A 66 -4.81 10.20 9.06
CA PHE A 66 -3.82 11.29 9.09
C PHE A 66 -3.69 12.03 7.75
N PHE A 67 -4.10 11.41 6.63
CA PHE A 67 -4.09 12.08 5.33
C PHE A 67 -5.17 13.16 5.25
N LYS A 68 -6.31 12.96 5.95
CA LYS A 68 -7.40 13.93 6.04
C LYS A 68 -7.17 14.94 7.15
N ASP A 69 -6.63 14.47 8.28
CA ASP A 69 -6.39 15.28 9.46
C ASP A 69 -4.95 15.06 9.97
N PRO A 70 -4.00 15.90 9.55
CA PRO A 70 -2.63 15.85 10.04
C PRO A 70 -2.49 16.12 11.53
N HIS A 71 -3.42 16.86 12.16
CA HIS A 71 -3.35 17.18 13.58
C HIS A 71 -3.52 15.92 14.43
N LYS A 72 -4.39 15.00 14.01
CA LYS A 72 -4.56 13.70 14.65
C LYS A 72 -3.26 12.88 14.77
N ALA A 73 -2.33 13.03 13.82
CA ALA A 73 -1.04 12.37 13.93
C ALA A 73 -0.22 12.91 15.13
N GLN A 74 -0.34 14.20 15.44
CA GLN A 74 0.30 14.80 16.61
C GLN A 74 -0.37 14.34 17.91
N GLU A 75 -1.69 14.31 17.96
CA GLU A 75 -2.43 13.80 19.12
C GLU A 75 -2.03 12.35 19.45
N ILE A 76 -1.99 11.49 18.42
CA ILE A 76 -1.60 10.09 18.60
C ILE A 76 -0.14 9.95 19.01
N ARG A 77 0.75 10.82 18.49
CA ARG A 77 2.18 10.84 18.87
C ARG A 77 2.41 11.25 20.32
N GLN A 78 1.62 12.20 20.82
CA GLN A 78 1.78 12.80 22.15
C GLN A 78 0.92 12.12 23.23
N SER A 79 0.01 11.23 22.84
CA SER A 79 -0.90 10.56 23.77
C SER A 79 -0.18 9.55 24.67
N ASP A 80 -0.45 9.62 25.97
CA ASP A 80 0.00 8.64 26.99
C ASP A 80 -0.78 7.31 26.96
N ASN A 81 -1.73 7.14 26.02
CA ASN A 81 -2.42 5.87 25.84
C ASN A 81 -1.47 4.81 25.26
N ARG A 82 -1.28 3.71 26.00
CA ARG A 82 -0.43 2.56 25.60
C ARG A 82 -0.71 2.01 24.20
N SER A 83 -1.97 2.02 23.73
CA SER A 83 -2.31 1.51 22.40
C SER A 83 -1.83 2.46 21.29
N ASN A 84 -1.90 3.77 21.53
CA ASN A 84 -1.39 4.81 20.63
C ASN A 84 0.13 4.77 20.58
N GLU A 85 0.81 4.61 21.71
CA GLU A 85 2.27 4.45 21.75
C GLU A 85 2.74 3.23 20.94
N LYS A 86 2.06 2.09 21.12
CA LYS A 86 2.35 0.86 20.36
C LYS A 86 2.12 1.06 18.86
N PHE A 87 1.01 1.70 18.48
CA PHE A 87 0.76 2.08 17.10
C PHE A 87 1.87 2.98 16.57
N TRP A 88 2.25 4.01 17.32
CA TRP A 88 3.24 4.99 16.89
C TRP A 88 4.61 4.36 16.65
N LYS A 89 5.02 3.40 17.49
CA LYS A 89 6.23 2.60 17.25
C LYS A 89 6.18 1.87 15.90
N ARG A 90 5.10 1.13 15.62
CA ARG A 90 4.89 0.45 14.31
C ARG A 90 4.80 1.44 13.15
N TYR A 91 4.16 2.59 13.35
CA TYR A 91 4.00 3.62 12.33
C TYR A 91 5.35 4.25 11.94
N LYS A 92 6.24 4.48 12.90
CA LYS A 92 7.62 4.93 12.62
C LYS A 92 8.41 3.89 11.84
N GLU A 93 8.36 2.63 12.26
CA GLU A 93 9.00 1.50 11.55
C GLU A 93 8.53 1.46 10.08
N PHE A 94 7.21 1.47 9.89
CA PHE A 94 6.58 1.54 8.58
C PHE A 94 7.08 2.73 7.75
N GLY A 95 7.19 3.92 8.36
CA GLY A 95 7.67 5.12 7.69
C GLY A 95 9.11 4.98 7.18
N SER A 96 9.99 4.38 7.98
CA SER A 96 11.38 4.09 7.60
C SER A 96 11.45 3.10 6.43
N VAL A 97 10.69 1.99 6.50
CA VAL A 97 10.63 1.00 5.43
C VAL A 97 10.06 1.60 4.15
N PHE A 98 9.02 2.44 4.26
CA PHE A 98 8.43 3.14 3.13
C PHE A 98 9.44 4.08 2.45
N ALA A 99 10.17 4.89 3.22
CA ALA A 99 11.19 5.77 2.67
C ALA A 99 12.31 5.00 1.96
N ALA A 100 12.78 3.90 2.54
CA ALA A 100 13.80 3.04 1.92
C ALA A 100 13.28 2.36 0.64
N SER A 101 12.02 1.90 0.65
CA SER A 101 11.46 1.06 -0.42
C SER A 101 10.87 1.85 -1.58
N CYS A 102 10.40 3.07 -1.33
CA CYS A 102 9.56 3.83 -2.27
C CYS A 102 10.12 5.21 -2.65
N SER A 103 11.29 5.63 -2.15
CA SER A 103 11.85 6.99 -2.41
C SER A 103 12.27 7.25 -3.86
N HIS A 104 12.48 6.21 -4.66
CA HIS A 104 12.87 6.30 -6.06
C HIS A 104 11.67 6.42 -7.03
N LEU A 105 10.45 6.62 -6.50
CA LEU A 105 9.17 6.54 -7.24
C LEU A 105 8.48 7.88 -7.45
#